data_AF-A0A951KQ84-F1
#
_entry.id   AF-A0A951KQ84-F1
#
_cell.length_a   1.000
_cell.length_b   1.000
_cell.length_c   1.000
_cell.angle_alpha   90.00
_cell.angle_beta   90.00
_cell.angle_gamma   90.00
#
_symmetry.space_group_name_H-M   'P 1'
#
loop_
_entity.id
_entity.type
_entity.pdbx_description
1 polymer ?
#
loop_
_entity_poly.entity_id
_entity_poly.type
_entity_poly.pdbx_seq_one_letter_code
_entity_poly.pdbx_strand_id
1 'polypeptide(L)'
;WHNAKDLLGYFNGLTNTFHPTAFLRFLHRAAADPQQPYYVCLDEMNLARPEYYLAPILSALETAEHTIDLGVPSSTVATVDGETLRNPFTLPLNVHLTGTVNVDESTFGLSDKLLDRANVIELTDVDLQAFRRSYREPIDPDAWQTIEQVEAIMQAAGQPFGYRTIAEMLRYVATAKGVLPTQDAIDLQIKQKVLPKLRGEDTPRLRRTLGQLYELFAGAAYESQRDLPSNAPFPEAAAKVRRMLERLDQEGFTDFYG
;
A
#
# COMPACT_ATOMS: atom_id res chain seq x y z
N TRP A 1 -10.91 -2.17 -14.13
CA TRP A 1 -10.92 -1.81 -15.56
C TRP A 1 -10.24 -2.91 -16.35
N HIS A 2 -10.83 -3.36 -17.46
CA HIS A 2 -10.35 -4.50 -18.23
C HIS A 2 -9.67 -4.11 -19.54
N ASN A 3 -10.01 -2.94 -20.10
CA ASN A 3 -9.45 -2.45 -21.35
C ASN A 3 -9.55 -0.91 -21.42
N ALA A 4 -8.97 -0.34 -22.47
CA ALA A 4 -8.92 1.11 -22.68
C ALA A 4 -10.29 1.80 -22.71
N LYS A 5 -11.37 1.11 -23.09
CA LYS A 5 -12.71 1.71 -23.15
C LYS A 5 -13.25 2.05 -21.77
N ASP A 6 -12.84 1.30 -20.75
CA ASP A 6 -13.25 1.58 -19.37
C ASP A 6 -12.61 2.88 -18.86
N LEU A 7 -11.43 3.25 -19.38
CA LEU A 7 -10.71 4.46 -18.99
C LEU A 7 -10.99 5.64 -19.93
N LEU A 8 -11.03 5.45 -21.25
CA LEU A 8 -11.18 6.52 -22.24
C LEU A 8 -12.61 6.67 -22.76
N GLY A 9 -13.42 5.60 -22.72
CA GLY A 9 -14.76 5.57 -23.29
C GLY A 9 -14.83 4.78 -24.59
N TYR A 10 -15.98 4.83 -25.25
CA TYR A 10 -16.23 4.04 -26.45
C TYR A 10 -17.06 4.80 -27.49
N PHE A 11 -16.87 4.43 -28.76
CA PHE A 11 -17.70 4.89 -29.85
C PHE A 11 -18.92 3.97 -30.04
N ASN A 12 -20.12 4.56 -30.13
CA ASN A 12 -21.35 3.84 -30.44
C ASN A 12 -21.72 4.05 -31.93
N GLY A 13 -21.51 3.02 -32.74
CA GLY A 13 -21.80 3.06 -34.18
C GLY A 13 -23.29 3.15 -34.53
N LEU A 14 -24.20 2.82 -33.61
CA LEU A 14 -25.66 2.90 -33.87
C LEU A 14 -26.15 4.35 -33.81
N THR A 15 -25.65 5.12 -32.85
CA THR A 15 -26.00 6.53 -32.65
C THR A 15 -25.01 7.48 -33.31
N ASN A 16 -23.88 6.95 -33.79
CA ASN A 16 -22.75 7.71 -34.34
C ASN A 16 -22.18 8.74 -33.35
N THR A 17 -22.20 8.40 -32.06
CA THR A 17 -21.73 9.27 -30.96
C THR A 17 -20.66 8.59 -30.12
N PHE A 18 -19.73 9.38 -29.59
CA PHE A 18 -18.74 8.91 -28.62
C PHE A 18 -19.27 9.05 -27.18
N HIS A 19 -19.02 8.05 -26.35
CA HIS A 19 -19.33 8.04 -24.92
C HIS A 19 -18.04 8.20 -24.12
N PRO A 20 -17.58 9.43 -23.83
CA PRO A 20 -16.34 9.65 -23.10
C PRO A 20 -16.55 9.46 -21.60
N THR A 21 -15.57 8.83 -20.95
CA THR A 21 -15.50 8.71 -19.50
C THR A 21 -15.17 10.05 -18.85
N ALA A 22 -15.29 10.13 -17.52
CA ALA A 22 -14.83 11.28 -16.75
C ALA A 22 -13.34 11.58 -16.99
N PHE A 23 -12.53 10.53 -17.16
CA PHE A 23 -11.09 10.67 -17.42
C PHE A 23 -10.80 11.27 -18.80
N LEU A 24 -11.44 10.81 -19.89
CA LEU A 24 -11.21 11.45 -21.20
C LEU A 24 -11.70 12.90 -21.24
N ARG A 25 -12.81 13.21 -20.58
CA ARG A 25 -13.30 14.60 -20.44
C ARG A 25 -12.30 15.47 -19.68
N PHE A 26 -11.67 14.92 -18.65
CA PHE A 26 -10.60 15.59 -17.92
C PHE A 26 -9.41 15.88 -18.83
N LEU A 27 -8.96 14.92 -19.64
CA LEU A 27 -7.90 15.15 -20.63
C LEU A 27 -8.29 16.22 -21.65
N HIS A 28 -9.53 16.20 -22.14
CA HIS A 28 -10.02 17.19 -23.09
C HIS A 28 -10.00 18.61 -22.51
N ARG A 29 -10.38 18.77 -21.23
CA ARG A 29 -10.26 20.05 -20.52
C ARG A 29 -8.80 20.49 -20.37
N ALA A 30 -7.90 19.57 -20.01
CA ALA A 30 -6.48 19.87 -19.89
C ALA A 30 -5.86 20.31 -21.23
N ALA A 31 -6.28 19.70 -22.35
CA ALA A 31 -5.86 20.12 -23.69
C ALA A 31 -6.29 21.55 -24.04
N ALA A 32 -7.43 22.01 -23.51
CA ALA A 32 -7.93 23.37 -23.72
C ALA A 32 -7.25 24.42 -22.83
N ASP A 33 -6.55 24.01 -21.76
CA ASP A 33 -5.84 24.89 -20.83
C ASP A 33 -4.38 24.44 -20.61
N PRO A 34 -3.51 24.59 -21.63
CA PRO A 34 -2.14 24.07 -21.59
C PRO A 34 -1.21 24.81 -20.61
N GLN A 35 -1.64 25.95 -20.06
CA GLN A 35 -0.82 26.76 -19.14
C GLN A 35 -0.92 26.30 -17.69
N GLN A 36 -1.91 25.46 -17.36
CA GLN A 36 -2.12 24.96 -16.00
C GLN A 36 -1.79 23.46 -15.92
N PRO A 37 -1.17 22.99 -14.83
CA PRO A 37 -0.95 21.57 -14.61
C PRO A 37 -2.24 20.86 -14.16
N TYR A 38 -2.46 19.67 -14.70
CA TYR A 38 -3.59 18.80 -14.39
C TYR A 38 -3.07 17.48 -13.80
N TYR A 39 -3.60 17.07 -12.65
CA TYR A 39 -3.15 15.86 -11.95
C TYR A 39 -4.24 14.79 -11.94
N VAL A 40 -3.88 13.56 -12.29
CA VAL A 40 -4.72 12.37 -12.13
C VAL A 40 -4.05 11.41 -11.18
N CYS A 41 -4.77 11.02 -10.13
CA CYS A 41 -4.35 9.97 -9.20
C CYS A 41 -5.23 8.73 -9.42
N LEU A 42 -4.61 7.61 -9.78
CA LEU A 42 -5.24 6.30 -9.91
C LEU A 42 -4.95 5.50 -8.64
N ASP A 43 -5.93 5.40 -7.74
CA ASP A 43 -5.77 4.63 -6.51
C ASP A 43 -5.91 3.12 -6.77
N GLU A 44 -5.06 2.32 -6.13
CA GLU A 44 -4.98 0.86 -6.24
C GLU A 44 -5.03 0.39 -7.71
N MET A 45 -4.22 1.04 -8.55
CA MET A 45 -4.32 0.93 -10.02
C MET A 45 -4.07 -0.50 -10.53
N ASN A 46 -3.39 -1.32 -9.72
CA ASN A 46 -3.00 -2.70 -10.03
C ASN A 46 -4.02 -3.76 -9.56
N LEU A 47 -5.18 -3.36 -9.03
CA LEU A 47 -6.34 -4.25 -8.91
C LEU A 47 -6.77 -4.83 -10.26
N ALA A 48 -6.47 -4.11 -11.35
CA ALA A 48 -6.51 -4.65 -12.70
C ALA A 48 -5.18 -4.39 -13.40
N ARG A 49 -4.91 -5.12 -14.48
CA ARG A 49 -3.66 -4.98 -15.26
C ARG A 49 -3.57 -3.58 -15.91
N PRO A 50 -2.71 -2.67 -15.42
CA PRO A 50 -2.69 -1.30 -15.93
C PRO A 50 -2.30 -1.20 -17.39
N GLU A 51 -1.44 -2.12 -17.84
CA GLU A 51 -1.02 -2.25 -19.24
C GLU A 51 -2.18 -2.39 -20.23
N TYR A 52 -3.36 -2.89 -19.81
CA TYR A 52 -4.51 -3.09 -20.70
C TYR A 52 -5.38 -1.85 -20.82
N TYR A 53 -5.67 -1.17 -19.72
CA TYR A 53 -6.53 0.02 -19.75
C TYR A 53 -5.75 1.30 -20.04
N LEU A 54 -4.44 1.34 -19.76
CA LEU A 54 -3.53 2.43 -20.17
C LEU A 54 -2.88 2.19 -21.53
N ALA A 55 -3.17 1.08 -22.23
CA ALA A 55 -2.48 0.71 -23.46
C ALA A 55 -2.36 1.87 -24.48
N PRO A 56 -3.41 2.66 -24.77
CA PRO A 56 -3.31 3.77 -25.72
C PRO A 56 -2.47 4.94 -25.19
N ILE A 57 -2.47 5.20 -23.88
CA ILE A 57 -1.63 6.23 -23.26
C ILE A 57 -0.16 5.80 -23.32
N LEU A 58 0.13 4.55 -22.94
CA LEU A 58 1.50 4.01 -23.01
C LEU A 58 2.02 4.02 -24.45
N SER A 59 1.15 3.73 -25.43
CA SER A 59 1.49 3.83 -26.85
C SER A 59 1.74 5.28 -27.27
N ALA A 60 0.93 6.24 -26.82
CA ALA A 60 1.12 7.65 -27.14
C ALA A 60 2.46 8.18 -26.60
N LEU A 61 2.85 7.76 -25.40
CA LEU A 61 4.14 8.13 -24.78
C LEU A 61 5.37 7.60 -25.56
N GLU A 62 5.20 6.61 -26.44
CA GLU A 62 6.27 6.10 -27.31
C GLU A 62 6.43 6.89 -28.62
N THR A 63 5.47 7.77 -28.93
CA THR A 63 5.42 8.50 -30.20
C THR A 63 5.71 9.99 -29.99
N ALA A 64 6.41 10.61 -30.94
CA ALA A 64 6.69 12.04 -30.88
C ALA A 64 5.40 12.90 -30.90
N GLU A 65 4.35 12.39 -31.55
CA GLU A 65 3.07 13.09 -31.72
C GLU A 65 2.14 12.97 -30.50
N HIS A 66 2.41 12.04 -29.57
CA HIS A 66 1.61 11.77 -28.38
C HIS A 66 0.13 11.56 -28.69
N THR A 67 -0.17 10.87 -29.79
CA THR A 67 -1.54 10.68 -30.29
C THR A 67 -2.18 9.38 -29.79
N ILE A 68 -3.46 9.46 -29.46
CA ILE A 68 -4.32 8.36 -29.03
C ILE A 68 -5.43 8.19 -30.05
N ASP A 69 -5.50 7.02 -30.70
CA ASP A 69 -6.66 6.68 -31.52
C ASP A 69 -7.82 6.21 -30.63
N LEU A 70 -8.95 6.91 -30.72
CA LEU A 70 -10.19 6.60 -30.01
C LEU A 70 -11.03 5.52 -30.71
N GLY A 71 -10.57 4.98 -31.84
CA GLY A 71 -11.25 3.93 -32.59
C GLY A 71 -12.48 4.44 -33.34
N VAL A 72 -12.40 5.67 -33.85
CA VAL A 72 -13.50 6.39 -34.50
C VAL A 72 -13.21 6.55 -36.00
N PRO A 73 -14.18 6.32 -36.90
CA PRO A 73 -13.94 6.32 -38.36
C PRO A 73 -13.70 7.71 -38.97
N SER A 74 -13.82 8.79 -38.21
CA SER A 74 -13.72 10.18 -38.68
C SER A 74 -12.76 10.98 -37.81
N SER A 75 -12.22 12.07 -38.36
CA SER A 75 -11.27 12.95 -37.66
C SER A 75 -11.91 13.75 -36.52
N THR A 76 -13.24 13.82 -36.50
CA THR A 76 -14.03 14.45 -35.43
C THR A 76 -15.30 13.64 -35.18
N VAL A 77 -15.76 13.61 -33.93
CA VAL A 77 -16.99 12.92 -33.52
C VAL A 77 -17.74 13.68 -32.45
N ALA A 78 -19.06 13.70 -32.56
CA ALA A 78 -19.92 14.25 -31.51
C ALA A 78 -19.97 13.28 -30.32
N THR A 79 -19.83 13.83 -29.12
CA THR A 79 -20.05 13.10 -27.88
C THR A 79 -21.54 13.06 -27.55
N VAL A 80 -21.92 12.14 -26.67
CA VAL A 80 -23.29 12.05 -26.13
C VAL A 80 -23.76 13.28 -25.37
N ASP A 81 -22.84 14.18 -25.00
CA ASP A 81 -23.14 15.45 -24.33
C ASP A 81 -23.15 16.64 -25.32
N GLY A 82 -22.99 16.39 -26.61
CA GLY A 82 -22.99 17.43 -27.65
C GLY A 82 -21.64 18.13 -27.87
N GLU A 83 -20.60 17.79 -27.11
CA GLU A 83 -19.23 18.28 -27.38
C GLU A 83 -18.62 17.57 -28.59
N THR A 84 -17.69 18.21 -29.31
CA THR A 84 -16.96 17.58 -30.42
C THR A 84 -15.56 17.15 -29.97
N LEU A 85 -15.23 15.87 -30.16
CA LEU A 85 -13.89 15.33 -29.92
C LEU A 85 -13.14 15.13 -31.25
N ARG A 86 -11.83 15.37 -31.22
CA ARG A 86 -10.92 15.11 -32.35
C ARG A 86 -10.33 13.69 -32.24
N ASN A 87 -10.19 13.01 -33.37
CA ASN A 87 -9.48 11.73 -33.51
C ASN A 87 -8.38 11.85 -34.60
N PRO A 88 -7.14 11.44 -34.35
CA PRO A 88 -6.60 11.02 -33.05
C PRO A 88 -6.57 12.18 -32.03
N PHE A 89 -6.75 11.84 -30.76
CA PHE A 89 -6.66 12.75 -29.64
C PHE A 89 -5.21 12.91 -29.20
N THR A 90 -4.69 14.13 -29.13
CA THR A 90 -3.32 14.39 -28.64
C THR A 90 -3.33 14.44 -27.11
N LEU A 91 -2.54 13.59 -26.47
CA LEU A 91 -2.37 13.58 -25.02
C LEU A 91 -1.76 14.92 -24.57
N PRO A 92 -2.38 15.65 -23.63
CA PRO A 92 -1.86 16.94 -23.19
C PRO A 92 -0.62 16.77 -22.34
N LEU A 93 0.45 17.52 -22.65
CA LEU A 93 1.72 17.45 -21.91
C LEU A 93 1.66 18.05 -20.50
N ASN A 94 0.61 18.83 -20.20
CA ASN A 94 0.34 19.39 -18.88
C ASN A 94 -0.44 18.43 -17.97
N VAL A 95 -0.66 17.18 -18.37
CA VAL A 95 -1.29 16.14 -17.52
C VAL A 95 -0.23 15.26 -16.87
N HIS A 96 -0.29 15.18 -15.55
CA HIS A 96 0.54 14.30 -14.73
C HIS A 96 -0.29 13.15 -14.20
N LEU A 97 0.06 11.92 -14.59
CA LEU A 97 -0.58 10.70 -14.10
C LEU A 97 0.28 10.10 -12.99
N THR A 98 -0.35 9.83 -11.84
CA THR A 98 0.25 9.10 -10.72
C THR A 98 -0.69 7.97 -10.36
N GLY A 99 -0.14 6.81 -10.01
CA GLY A 99 -0.94 5.69 -9.52
C GLY A 99 -0.31 5.05 -8.30
N THR A 100 -1.15 4.56 -7.39
CA THR A 100 -0.73 3.79 -6.23
C THR A 100 -0.86 2.30 -6.56
N VAL A 101 0.09 1.51 -6.07
CA VAL A 101 0.19 0.07 -6.36
C VAL A 101 0.34 -0.63 -5.02
N ASN A 102 -0.55 -1.57 -4.73
CA ASN A 102 -0.43 -2.43 -3.55
C ASN A 102 0.40 -3.66 -3.93
N VAL A 103 1.42 -4.02 -3.14
CA VAL A 103 2.30 -5.18 -3.42
C VAL A 103 1.81 -6.41 -2.64
N ASP A 104 0.50 -6.64 -2.64
CA ASP A 104 -0.13 -7.76 -1.95
C ASP A 104 -0.45 -8.90 -2.93
N GLU A 105 -0.55 -10.13 -2.41
CA GLU A 105 -0.81 -11.38 -3.16
C GLU A 105 -2.09 -11.33 -4.04
N SER A 106 -3.01 -10.41 -3.74
CA SER A 106 -4.29 -10.23 -4.44
C SER A 106 -4.23 -9.31 -5.66
N THR A 107 -3.04 -8.80 -6.03
CA THR A 107 -2.90 -7.78 -7.08
C THR A 107 -2.05 -8.25 -8.26
N PHE A 108 -2.22 -7.60 -9.42
CA PHE A 108 -1.41 -7.90 -10.58
C PHE A 108 -0.05 -7.20 -10.49
N GLY A 109 1.02 -7.93 -10.80
CA GLY A 109 2.34 -7.34 -10.98
C GLY A 109 2.35 -6.33 -12.14
N LEU A 110 3.23 -5.33 -12.04
CA LEU A 110 3.44 -4.35 -13.10
C LEU A 110 4.34 -4.97 -14.19
N SER A 111 4.00 -4.77 -15.47
CA SER A 111 4.85 -5.21 -16.57
C SER A 111 6.03 -4.28 -16.81
N ASP A 112 7.13 -4.84 -17.33
CA ASP A 112 8.31 -4.08 -17.76
C ASP A 112 7.94 -2.93 -18.70
N LYS A 113 6.96 -3.14 -19.59
CA LYS A 113 6.47 -2.08 -20.50
C LYS A 113 5.96 -0.87 -19.73
N LEU A 114 5.24 -1.06 -18.63
CA LEU A 114 4.77 0.04 -17.81
C LEU A 114 5.93 0.67 -17.03
N LEU A 115 6.80 -0.15 -16.45
CA LEU A 115 7.93 0.29 -15.62
C LEU A 115 8.93 1.13 -16.42
N ASP A 116 9.22 0.77 -17.67
CA ASP A 116 10.10 1.52 -18.58
C ASP A 116 9.61 2.97 -18.83
N ARG A 117 8.33 3.24 -18.60
CA ARG A 117 7.65 4.51 -18.96
C ARG A 117 7.13 5.25 -17.73
N ALA A 118 7.44 4.76 -16.54
CA ALA A 118 7.00 5.32 -15.27
C ALA A 118 8.19 5.57 -14.35
N ASN A 119 8.10 6.63 -13.55
CA ASN A 119 8.97 6.76 -12.39
C ASN A 119 8.35 5.97 -11.23
N VAL A 120 9.09 5.00 -10.69
CA VAL A 120 8.66 4.20 -9.54
C VAL A 120 9.22 4.82 -8.28
N ILE A 121 8.34 5.06 -7.30
CA ILE A 121 8.72 5.53 -5.96
C ILE A 121 8.32 4.43 -4.98
N GLU A 122 9.32 3.77 -4.40
CA GLU A 122 9.12 2.77 -3.35
C GLU A 122 8.96 3.47 -2.00
N LEU A 123 7.92 3.11 -1.25
CA LEU A 123 7.58 3.68 0.05
C LEU A 123 7.73 2.63 1.16
N THR A 124 8.93 2.07 1.28
CA THR A 124 9.24 1.00 2.27
C THR A 124 9.64 1.53 3.63
N ASP A 125 10.24 2.72 3.67
CA ASP A 125 10.90 3.23 4.86
C ASP A 125 9.91 3.94 5.79
N VAL A 126 9.92 3.53 7.06
CA VAL A 126 9.11 4.13 8.12
C VAL A 126 9.99 5.06 8.94
N ASP A 127 9.82 6.36 8.74
CA ASP A 127 10.44 7.41 9.56
C ASP A 127 9.57 7.72 10.77
N LEU A 128 9.89 7.06 11.88
CA LEU A 128 9.19 7.27 13.16
C LEU A 128 9.31 8.71 13.67
N GLN A 129 10.41 9.41 13.38
CA GLN A 129 10.60 10.78 13.84
C GLN A 129 9.72 11.75 13.04
N ALA A 130 9.60 11.56 11.72
CA ALA A 130 8.66 12.30 10.88
C ALA A 130 7.21 12.01 11.29
N PHE A 131 6.87 10.75 11.57
CA PHE A 131 5.56 10.37 12.11
C PHE A 131 5.30 11.08 13.43
N ARG A 132 6.24 11.05 14.37
CA ARG A 132 6.10 11.67 15.70
C ARG A 132 5.84 13.18 15.64
N ARG A 133 6.44 13.87 14.67
CA ARG A 133 6.25 15.33 14.44
C ARG A 133 4.90 15.66 13.81
N SER A 134 4.37 14.77 12.97
CA SER A 134 3.11 14.98 12.24
C SER A 134 1.89 14.50 13.03
N TYR A 135 2.07 13.56 13.95
CA TYR A 135 1.00 13.02 14.79
C TYR A 135 0.53 14.05 15.81
N ARG A 136 -0.77 14.39 15.77
CA ARG A 136 -1.34 15.51 16.53
C ARG A 136 -1.92 15.13 17.89
N GLU A 137 -2.22 13.85 18.11
CA GLU A 137 -2.84 13.38 19.35
C GLU A 137 -1.74 13.17 20.43
N PRO A 138 -2.09 13.29 21.74
CA PRO A 138 -1.15 13.01 22.81
C PRO A 138 -0.67 11.56 22.75
N ILE A 139 0.64 11.36 22.92
CA ILE A 139 1.26 10.04 22.93
C ILE A 139 1.75 9.73 24.34
N ASP A 140 1.42 8.55 24.83
CA ASP A 140 1.98 8.00 26.06
C ASP A 140 3.47 7.64 25.83
N PRO A 141 4.43 8.15 26.65
CA PRO A 141 5.85 7.92 26.45
C PRO A 141 6.26 6.44 26.48
N ASP A 142 5.65 5.64 27.36
CA ASP A 142 5.99 4.22 27.51
C ASP A 142 5.49 3.43 26.31
N ALA A 143 4.32 3.82 25.78
CA ALA A 143 3.80 3.27 24.52
C ALA A 143 4.69 3.59 23.33
N TRP A 144 5.15 4.84 23.24
CA TRP A 144 6.04 5.25 22.16
C TRP A 144 7.36 4.50 22.19
N GLN A 145 8.01 4.42 23.35
CA GLN A 145 9.27 3.71 23.52
C GLN A 145 9.14 2.23 23.12
N THR A 146 8.04 1.58 23.53
CA THR A 146 7.78 0.19 23.15
C THR A 146 7.60 0.05 21.64
N ILE A 147 6.82 0.93 21.01
CA ILE A 147 6.61 0.93 19.56
C ILE A 147 7.93 1.13 18.81
N GLU A 148 8.80 2.04 19.26
CA GLU A 148 10.13 2.27 18.66
C GLU A 148 11.00 1.00 18.72
N GLN A 149 11.00 0.28 19.84
CA GLN A 149 11.77 -0.96 20.00
C GLN A 149 11.25 -2.08 19.10
N VAL A 150 9.93 -2.28 19.05
CA VAL A 150 9.32 -3.30 18.18
C VAL A 150 9.56 -2.95 16.71
N GLU A 151 9.40 -1.69 16.32
CA GLU A 151 9.64 -1.25 14.94
C GLU A 151 11.09 -1.45 14.54
N ALA A 152 12.06 -1.18 15.41
CA ALA A 152 13.47 -1.41 15.11
C ALA A 152 13.76 -2.89 14.80
N ILE A 153 13.15 -3.82 15.54
CA ILE A 153 13.27 -5.26 15.30
C ILE A 153 12.60 -5.64 13.97
N MET A 154 11.40 -5.11 13.71
CA MET A 154 10.64 -5.36 12.48
C MET A 154 11.33 -4.77 11.22
N GLN A 155 11.94 -3.59 11.34
CA GLN A 155 12.75 -2.95 10.28
C GLN A 155 14.01 -3.75 9.97
N ALA A 156 14.74 -4.22 10.98
CA ALA A 156 15.88 -5.11 10.78
C ALA A 156 15.47 -6.44 10.11
N ALA A 157 14.22 -6.85 10.33
CA ALA A 157 13.58 -7.96 9.66
C ALA A 157 12.98 -7.60 8.30
N GLY A 158 13.19 -6.39 7.79
CA GLY A 158 12.63 -5.83 6.54
C GLY A 158 11.11 -5.99 6.41
N GLN A 159 10.40 -5.89 7.53
CA GLN A 159 8.93 -5.91 7.62
C GLN A 159 8.43 -4.79 8.56
N PRO A 160 8.80 -3.52 8.34
CA PRO A 160 8.30 -2.41 9.15
C PRO A 160 6.78 -2.39 9.21
N PHE A 161 6.20 -1.94 10.32
CA PHE A 161 4.76 -1.67 10.33
C PHE A 161 4.49 -0.24 9.85
N GLY A 162 3.68 -0.12 8.78
CA GLY A 162 3.34 1.17 8.20
C GLY A 162 2.65 2.13 9.18
N TYR A 163 2.71 3.43 8.89
CA TYR A 163 2.20 4.52 9.73
C TYR A 163 0.76 4.34 10.23
N ARG A 164 -0.09 3.68 9.43
CA ARG A 164 -1.46 3.34 9.83
C ARG A 164 -1.50 2.43 11.05
N THR A 165 -0.67 1.39 11.08
CA THR A 165 -0.60 0.48 12.23
C THR A 165 -0.18 1.25 13.48
N ILE A 166 0.84 2.10 13.40
CA ILE A 166 1.31 2.94 14.50
C ILE A 166 0.18 3.83 15.03
N ALA A 167 -0.51 4.54 14.14
CA ALA A 167 -1.61 5.43 14.51
C ALA A 167 -2.77 4.69 15.18
N GLU A 168 -3.10 3.49 14.70
CA GLU A 168 -4.14 2.63 15.30
C GLU A 168 -3.74 2.16 16.70
N MET A 169 -2.49 1.73 16.89
CA MET A 169 -1.99 1.31 18.22
C MET A 169 -2.03 2.47 19.22
N LEU A 170 -1.53 3.65 18.83
CA LEU A 170 -1.55 4.84 19.68
C LEU A 170 -2.97 5.28 20.04
N ARG A 171 -3.88 5.28 19.06
CA ARG A 171 -5.29 5.63 19.30
C ARG A 171 -5.98 4.63 20.24
N TYR A 172 -5.66 3.34 20.12
CA TYR A 172 -6.15 2.32 21.02
C TYR A 172 -5.68 2.58 22.46
N VAL A 173 -4.38 2.81 22.65
CA VAL A 173 -3.81 3.12 23.98
C VAL A 173 -4.45 4.37 24.57
N ALA A 174 -4.61 5.44 23.78
CA ALA A 174 -5.26 6.67 24.21
C ALA A 174 -6.73 6.44 24.64
N THR A 175 -7.46 5.59 23.91
CA THR A 175 -8.86 5.25 24.20
C THR A 175 -8.99 4.32 25.41
N ALA A 176 -8.02 3.42 25.63
CA ALA A 176 -8.01 2.49 26.74
C ALA A 176 -7.65 3.14 28.09
N LYS A 177 -7.19 4.40 28.06
CA LYS A 177 -6.80 5.15 29.26
C LYS A 177 -7.97 5.21 30.27
N GLY A 178 -7.72 4.69 31.47
CA GLY A 178 -8.73 4.61 32.54
C GLY A 178 -9.56 3.33 32.55
N VAL A 179 -9.40 2.46 31.55
CA VAL A 179 -10.00 1.11 31.49
C VAL A 179 -8.94 0.04 31.71
N LEU A 180 -7.76 0.22 31.11
CA LEU A 180 -6.66 -0.74 31.11
C LEU A 180 -5.32 0.00 31.31
N PRO A 181 -4.33 -0.59 32.01
CA PRO A 181 -2.97 -0.06 32.04
C PRO A 181 -2.37 0.11 30.64
N THR A 182 -1.56 1.14 30.43
CA THR A 182 -0.89 1.42 29.15
C THR A 182 -0.12 0.21 28.64
N GLN A 183 0.62 -0.46 29.53
CA GLN A 183 1.43 -1.64 29.21
C GLN A 183 0.59 -2.79 28.63
N ASP A 184 -0.52 -3.12 29.29
CA ASP A 184 -1.44 -4.17 28.83
C ASP A 184 -2.13 -3.77 27.50
N ALA A 185 -2.43 -2.48 27.31
CA ALA A 185 -3.02 -1.99 26.07
C ALA A 185 -2.07 -2.18 24.89
N ILE A 186 -0.79 -1.87 25.08
CA ILE A 186 0.26 -2.09 24.08
C ILE A 186 0.47 -3.58 23.82
N ASP A 187 0.49 -4.41 24.87
CA ASP A 187 0.64 -5.86 24.75
C ASP A 187 -0.40 -6.46 23.78
N LEU A 188 -1.66 -6.11 23.99
CA LEU A 188 -2.77 -6.50 23.12
C LEU A 188 -2.57 -5.99 21.68
N GLN A 189 -2.13 -4.75 21.51
CA GLN A 189 -1.91 -4.18 20.18
C GLN A 189 -0.74 -4.82 19.44
N ILE A 190 0.36 -5.13 20.11
CA ILE A 190 1.48 -5.87 19.52
C ILE A 190 0.98 -7.23 19.03
N LYS A 191 0.29 -7.96 19.90
CA LYS A 191 -0.28 -9.27 19.57
C LYS A 191 -1.26 -9.19 18.40
N GLN A 192 -2.12 -8.17 18.32
CA GLN A 192 -3.19 -8.08 17.32
C GLN A 192 -2.77 -7.44 15.99
N LYS A 193 -1.73 -6.59 15.98
CA LYS A 193 -1.39 -5.76 14.81
C LYS A 193 0.01 -6.01 14.26
N VAL A 194 0.94 -6.47 15.09
CA VAL A 194 2.34 -6.71 14.68
C VAL A 194 2.54 -8.19 14.37
N LEU A 195 2.27 -9.07 15.33
CA LEU A 195 2.54 -10.51 15.20
C LEU A 195 1.82 -11.20 14.01
N PRO A 196 0.60 -10.81 13.58
CA PRO A 196 -0.04 -11.42 12.42
C PRO A 196 0.72 -11.27 11.10
N LYS A 197 1.65 -10.32 11.02
CA LYS A 197 2.48 -10.09 9.83
C LYS A 197 3.67 -11.07 9.76
N LEU A 198 4.04 -11.68 10.88
CA LEU A 198 5.14 -12.64 10.97
C LEU A 198 4.62 -14.04 10.68
N ARG A 199 4.95 -14.56 9.50
CA ARG A 199 4.65 -15.93 9.09
C ARG A 199 5.67 -16.40 8.07
N GLY A 200 5.87 -17.71 8.00
CA GLY A 200 6.73 -18.31 6.99
C GLY A 200 7.49 -19.53 7.49
N GLU A 201 8.35 -20.03 6.60
CA GLU A 201 9.25 -21.15 6.86
C GLU A 201 10.39 -20.74 7.81
N ASP A 202 11.06 -21.74 8.39
CA ASP A 202 12.22 -21.57 9.27
C ASP A 202 13.42 -21.00 8.53
N THR A 203 13.46 -19.67 8.48
CA THR A 203 14.58 -18.91 7.96
C THR A 203 15.35 -18.28 9.12
N PRO A 204 16.69 -18.13 9.01
CA PRO A 204 17.49 -17.45 10.03
C PRO A 204 17.01 -16.02 10.35
N ARG A 205 16.42 -15.34 9.35
CA ARG A 205 15.81 -14.02 9.51
C ARG A 205 14.59 -14.08 10.42
N LEU A 206 13.60 -14.91 10.10
CA LEU A 206 12.37 -15.04 10.90
C LEU A 206 12.66 -15.50 12.33
N ARG A 207 13.53 -16.50 12.49
CA ARG A 207 13.92 -17.03 13.79
C ARG A 207 14.58 -15.96 14.67
N ARG A 208 15.50 -15.16 14.10
CA ARG A 208 16.12 -14.04 14.81
C ARG A 208 15.09 -13.00 15.23
N THR A 209 14.19 -12.62 14.33
CA THR A 209 13.13 -11.64 14.61
C THR A 209 12.23 -12.10 15.74
N LEU A 210 11.72 -13.34 15.69
CA LEU A 210 10.89 -13.90 16.75
C LEU A 210 11.67 -14.03 18.07
N GLY A 211 12.95 -14.40 18.03
CA GLY A 211 13.80 -14.45 19.22
C GLY A 211 13.97 -13.09 19.90
N GLN A 212 14.28 -12.03 19.12
CA GLN A 212 14.41 -10.66 19.62
C GLN A 212 13.09 -10.11 20.17
N LEU A 213 11.97 -10.39 19.49
CA LEU A 213 10.65 -10.02 19.98
C LEU A 213 10.30 -10.76 21.27
N TYR A 214 10.60 -12.06 21.35
CA TYR A 214 10.39 -12.81 22.58
C TYR A 214 11.21 -12.24 23.73
N GLU A 215 12.48 -11.94 23.51
CA GLU A 215 13.35 -11.34 24.54
C GLU A 215 12.80 -10.00 25.05
N LEU A 216 12.32 -9.14 24.13
CA LEU A 216 11.66 -7.88 24.48
C LEU A 216 10.38 -8.10 25.30
N PHE A 217 9.56 -9.10 24.95
CA PHE A 217 8.24 -9.31 25.55
C PHE A 217 8.27 -10.14 26.84
N ALA A 218 9.19 -11.09 26.93
CA ALA A 218 9.35 -12.00 28.06
C ALA A 218 10.38 -11.50 29.08
N GLY A 219 11.32 -10.63 28.66
CA GLY A 219 12.46 -10.20 29.48
C GLY A 219 13.57 -11.25 29.60
N ALA A 220 13.53 -12.30 28.78
CA ALA A 220 14.52 -13.39 28.75
C ALA A 220 14.63 -13.99 27.34
N ALA A 221 15.82 -14.46 26.98
CA ALA A 221 16.04 -15.13 25.70
C ALA A 221 15.34 -16.49 25.64
N TYR A 222 14.64 -16.79 24.54
CA TYR A 222 13.91 -18.05 24.34
C TYR A 222 14.81 -19.29 24.47
N GLU A 223 16.05 -19.21 23.99
CA GLU A 223 17.03 -20.30 24.08
C GLU A 223 17.43 -20.61 25.53
N SER A 224 17.39 -19.62 26.41
CA SER A 224 17.75 -19.76 27.83
C SER A 224 16.55 -20.21 28.68
N GLN A 225 15.36 -19.71 28.35
CA GLN A 225 14.13 -20.02 29.10
C GLN A 225 12.94 -20.13 28.13
N ARG A 226 12.58 -21.39 27.82
CA ARG A 226 11.41 -21.69 26.96
C ARG A 226 10.09 -21.42 27.67
N ASP A 227 10.03 -21.62 28.98
CA ASP A 227 8.82 -21.30 29.75
C ASP A 227 8.66 -19.79 29.91
N LEU A 228 7.42 -19.32 29.76
CA LEU A 228 7.12 -17.89 29.88
C LEU A 228 7.34 -17.43 31.33
N PRO A 229 8.20 -16.41 31.58
CA PRO A 229 8.39 -15.87 32.92
C PRO A 229 7.10 -15.26 33.47
N SER A 230 6.85 -15.43 34.78
CA SER A 230 5.66 -14.86 35.44
C SER A 230 5.68 -13.33 35.53
N ASN A 231 6.87 -12.73 35.37
CA ASN A 231 7.11 -11.29 35.36
C ASN A 231 7.36 -10.74 33.95
N ALA A 232 6.91 -11.45 32.91
CA ALA A 232 7.03 -10.99 31.52
C ALA A 232 6.41 -9.58 31.35
N PRO A 233 7.12 -8.60 30.76
CA PRO A 233 6.58 -7.27 30.52
C PRO A 233 5.34 -7.25 29.61
N PHE A 234 5.28 -8.16 28.64
CA PHE A 234 4.19 -8.24 27.66
C PHE A 234 3.75 -9.71 27.53
N PRO A 235 3.03 -10.26 28.54
CA PRO A 235 2.75 -11.68 28.65
C PRO A 235 1.92 -12.23 27.46
N GLU A 236 0.99 -11.46 26.90
CA GLU A 236 0.14 -11.91 25.81
C GLU A 236 0.90 -12.03 24.49
N ALA A 237 1.74 -11.04 24.16
CA ALA A 237 2.62 -11.06 23.01
C ALA A 237 3.71 -12.13 23.17
N ALA A 238 4.36 -12.21 24.33
CA ALA A 238 5.40 -13.19 24.62
C ALA A 238 4.87 -14.63 24.49
N ALA A 239 3.70 -14.91 25.07
CA ALA A 239 3.05 -16.22 24.94
C ALA A 239 2.77 -16.59 23.48
N LYS A 240 2.39 -15.61 22.64
CA LYS A 240 2.13 -15.88 21.22
C LYS A 240 3.43 -16.10 20.44
N VAL A 241 4.45 -15.27 20.63
CA VAL A 241 5.76 -15.45 19.99
C VAL A 241 6.37 -16.79 20.39
N ARG A 242 6.23 -17.20 21.66
CA ARG A 242 6.67 -18.53 22.11
C ARG A 242 6.02 -19.65 21.31
N ARG A 243 4.69 -19.66 21.19
CA ARG A 243 3.96 -20.66 20.37
C ARG A 243 4.44 -20.65 18.93
N MET A 244 4.72 -19.47 18.38
CA MET A 244 5.24 -19.35 17.02
C MET A 244 6.64 -19.97 16.88
N LEU A 245 7.54 -19.75 17.84
CA LEU A 245 8.87 -20.36 17.89
C LEU A 245 8.80 -21.88 18.10
N GLU A 246 7.94 -22.36 19.01
CA GLU A 246 7.71 -23.79 19.26
C GLU A 246 7.24 -24.52 17.99
N ARG A 247 6.32 -23.89 17.23
CA ARG A 247 5.87 -24.43 15.94
C ARG A 247 6.96 -24.38 14.88
N LEU A 248 7.73 -23.31 14.82
CA LEU A 248 8.87 -23.22 13.91
C LEU A 248 9.89 -24.35 14.18
N ASP A 249 10.13 -24.68 15.46
CA ASP A 249 11.01 -25.77 15.88
C ASP A 249 10.47 -27.17 15.50
N GLN A 250 9.14 -27.35 15.50
CA GLN A 250 8.50 -28.65 15.28
C GLN A 250 8.12 -28.92 13.82
N GLU A 251 7.58 -27.90 13.15
CA GLU A 251 6.96 -27.99 11.83
C GLU A 251 7.82 -27.35 10.74
N GLY A 252 8.85 -26.57 11.09
CA GLY A 252 9.64 -25.79 10.12
C GLY A 252 8.87 -24.63 9.48
N PHE A 253 7.67 -24.33 9.97
CA PHE A 253 6.81 -23.25 9.52
C PHE A 253 6.05 -22.68 10.73
N THR A 254 5.75 -21.38 10.68
CA THR A 254 4.94 -20.73 11.72
C THR A 254 4.03 -19.67 11.14
N ASP A 255 2.89 -19.48 11.79
CA ASP A 255 1.96 -18.41 11.52
C ASP A 255 1.25 -17.94 12.80
N PHE A 256 0.50 -16.86 12.67
CA PHE A 256 -0.23 -16.29 13.80
C PHE A 256 -1.51 -17.06 14.16
N TYR A 257 -2.07 -17.89 13.28
CA TYR A 257 -3.41 -18.47 13.51
C TYR A 257 -3.40 -19.90 14.04
N GLY A 258 -2.35 -20.67 13.77
CA GLY A 258 -2.15 -21.94 14.45
C GLY A 258 -1.35 -21.85 15.74
#